data_AF-A0AAW0UME8-F1
#
_entry.id   AF-A0AAW0UME8-F1
#
_cell.length_a   1.000
_cell.length_b   1.000
_cell.length_c   1.000
_cell.angle_alpha   90.00
_cell.angle_beta   90.00
_cell.angle_gamma   90.00
#
_symmetry.space_group_name_H-M   'P 1'
#
loop_
_entity.id
_entity.type
_entity.pdbx_description
1 polymer ?
#
loop_
_entity_poly.entity_id
_entity_poly.type
_entity_poly.pdbx_seq_one_letter_code
_entity_poly.pdbx_strand_id
1 'polypeptide(L)'
;MAHYDMNFIGTTITQSHLYQFIHKWSVEKLHHRLAAHANVLHDRVLLEKKIDNVLKVIYFIALKGILEGRTYLSEEDQDLLTASCIREGVPREEVMPTFYSLRREVTFGVPKERYYAPHKGVQEFFAAQHIIDQVIKCKKKNIRSVLKNFMAGKKLRLQPLNNVLRHLLGLLTRQNKPVVKAMKETVNMIHKSGVKRIHDWMFLLTDIEAHPATVQHIWHRIKKDKDTEHGEIFIRDSTVHAAACLLPLIPSRAVNVIVERELPWMDTLLRAIGNHKLLRLWLEHHYTHPDPATSSGRLLQHVPRNHLMWFKGHINAEHLPLLPVCLQDLALAVAGSDHASTFLPALKSVLPSLPRLHNIVIHVPVTKVNPQVLTALPAVRNVSLILSAMGEQDVELAWRIAAALCPNAIGYGAIRFAVTSLTMAGWKRLLRGLARAGVSVAHAIVIPKPAITNEERRELDTLSKLLLGCSTMKAAPDMIW
;
A
#
# COMPACT_ATOMS: atom_id res chain seq x y z
N MET A 1 -25.22 -18.72 11.29
CA MET A 1 -23.78 -18.63 11.00
C MET A 1 -23.64 -18.31 9.52
N ALA A 2 -23.17 -17.11 9.17
CA ALA A 2 -22.92 -16.75 7.78
C ALA A 2 -21.58 -17.36 7.34
N HIS A 3 -21.58 -18.09 6.22
CA HIS A 3 -20.37 -18.58 5.57
C HIS A 3 -19.47 -17.38 5.25
N TYR A 4 -18.33 -17.28 5.94
CA TYR A 4 -17.28 -16.33 5.61
C TYR A 4 -16.49 -16.90 4.44
N ASP A 5 -16.57 -16.24 3.29
CA ASP A 5 -15.75 -16.55 2.12
C ASP A 5 -14.31 -16.12 2.41
N MET A 6 -13.40 -17.10 2.52
CA MET A 6 -11.96 -16.88 2.75
C MET A 6 -11.31 -16.08 1.60
N ASN A 7 -11.96 -15.96 0.44
CA ASN A 7 -11.50 -15.09 -0.65
C ASN A 7 -11.64 -13.59 -0.33
N PHE A 8 -12.31 -13.21 0.77
CA PHE A 8 -12.46 -11.81 1.18
C PHE A 8 -11.19 -11.20 1.80
N ILE A 9 -10.16 -12.01 2.12
CA ILE A 9 -8.88 -11.56 2.69
C ILE A 9 -8.07 -10.73 1.68
N GLY A 10 -8.44 -10.72 0.40
CA GLY A 10 -7.87 -9.82 -0.62
C GLY A 10 -8.48 -8.41 -0.66
N THR A 11 -9.55 -8.13 0.09
CA THR A 11 -10.15 -6.79 0.11
C THR A 11 -9.48 -5.93 1.17
N THR A 12 -8.91 -4.79 0.76
CA THR A 12 -8.42 -3.76 1.69
C THR A 12 -9.60 -3.19 2.47
N ILE A 13 -9.94 -3.80 3.61
CA ILE A 13 -10.93 -3.25 4.55
C ILE A 13 -10.40 -1.89 5.01
N THR A 14 -11.13 -0.82 4.65
CA THR A 14 -10.74 0.52 5.08
C THR A 14 -10.80 0.65 6.60
N GLN A 15 -10.01 1.54 7.19
CA GLN A 15 -10.06 1.77 8.64
C GLN A 15 -11.47 2.15 9.12
N SER A 16 -12.22 2.92 8.31
CA SER A 16 -13.61 3.28 8.60
C SER A 16 -14.57 2.08 8.52
N HIS A 17 -14.37 1.15 7.57
CA HIS A 17 -15.10 -0.11 7.52
C HIS A 17 -14.80 -0.98 8.74
N LEU A 18 -13.53 -1.10 9.14
CA LEU A 18 -13.14 -1.89 10.30
C LEU A 18 -13.84 -1.40 11.57
N TYR A 19 -13.85 -0.09 11.84
CA TYR A 19 -14.56 0.45 13.00
C TYR A 19 -16.08 0.33 12.89
N GLN A 20 -16.64 0.38 11.69
CA GLN A 20 -18.07 0.08 11.49
C GLN A 20 -18.39 -1.38 11.85
N PHE A 21 -17.54 -2.34 11.48
CA PHE A 21 -17.70 -3.74 11.88
C PHE A 21 -17.58 -3.93 13.39
N ILE A 22 -16.53 -3.35 14.01
CA ILE A 22 -16.35 -3.38 15.47
C ILE A 22 -17.58 -2.82 16.17
N HIS A 23 -18.07 -1.66 15.71
CA HIS A 23 -19.27 -1.04 16.27
C HIS A 23 -20.51 -1.93 16.14
N LYS A 24 -20.79 -2.46 14.94
CA LYS A 24 -21.92 -3.36 14.72
C LYS A 24 -21.84 -4.58 15.63
N TRP A 25 -20.65 -5.18 15.75
CA TRP A 25 -20.45 -6.36 16.58
C TRP A 25 -20.59 -6.05 18.08
N SER A 26 -20.12 -4.89 18.54
CA SER A 26 -20.35 -4.40 19.90
C SER A 26 -21.85 -4.27 20.21
N VAL A 27 -22.62 -3.70 19.28
CA VAL A 27 -24.08 -3.56 19.43
C VAL A 27 -24.77 -4.92 19.44
N GLU A 28 -24.41 -5.84 18.54
CA GLU A 28 -24.95 -7.20 18.52
C GLU A 28 -24.65 -7.97 19.82
N LYS A 29 -23.41 -7.88 20.34
CA LYS A 29 -23.04 -8.47 21.64
C LYS A 29 -23.83 -7.86 22.80
N LEU A 30 -24.13 -6.57 22.74
CA LEU A 30 -24.98 -5.94 23.74
C LEU A 30 -26.43 -6.45 23.64
N HIS A 31 -26.99 -6.55 22.44
CA HIS A 31 -28.30 -7.16 22.22
C HIS A 31 -28.40 -8.56 22.83
N HIS A 32 -27.42 -9.42 22.56
CA HIS A 32 -27.41 -10.78 23.10
C HIS A 32 -27.37 -10.81 24.63
N ARG A 33 -26.56 -9.95 25.26
CA ARG A 33 -26.51 -9.88 26.73
C ARG A 33 -27.81 -9.34 27.32
N LEU A 34 -28.39 -8.32 26.69
CA LEU A 34 -29.68 -7.76 27.13
C LEU A 34 -30.85 -8.73 26.95
N ALA A 35 -30.82 -9.58 25.92
CA ALA A 35 -31.84 -10.61 25.72
C ALA A 35 -31.85 -11.69 26.81
N ALA A 36 -30.73 -11.87 27.54
CA ALA A 36 -30.64 -12.79 28.67
C ALA A 36 -31.14 -12.19 30.00
N HIS A 37 -31.39 -10.87 30.06
CA HIS A 37 -31.90 -10.22 31.26
C HIS A 37 -33.42 -10.38 31.37
N ALA A 38 -33.89 -10.98 32.46
CA ALA A 38 -35.31 -11.25 32.72
C ALA A 38 -36.22 -10.01 32.64
N ASN A 39 -35.66 -8.82 32.90
CA ASN A 39 -36.40 -7.56 33.00
C ASN A 39 -36.39 -6.72 31.71
N VAL A 40 -35.77 -7.21 30.62
CA VAL A 40 -35.68 -6.48 29.35
C VAL A 40 -36.75 -6.99 28.38
N LEU A 41 -37.57 -6.06 27.88
CA LEU A 41 -38.65 -6.29 26.90
C LEU A 41 -38.24 -7.24 25.78
N HIS A 42 -39.11 -8.21 25.47
CA HIS A 42 -38.91 -9.18 24.38
C HIS A 42 -39.12 -8.58 22.97
N ASP A 43 -39.61 -7.33 22.87
CA ASP A 43 -39.71 -6.62 21.59
C ASP A 43 -38.33 -6.10 21.15
N ARG A 44 -37.75 -6.80 20.18
CA ARG A 44 -36.46 -6.47 19.57
C ARG A 44 -36.42 -5.06 18.99
N VAL A 45 -37.49 -4.58 18.37
CA VAL A 45 -37.51 -3.26 17.70
C VAL A 45 -37.45 -2.15 18.75
N LEU A 46 -38.19 -2.32 19.85
CA LEU A 46 -38.16 -1.37 20.96
C LEU A 46 -36.79 -1.38 21.67
N LEU A 47 -36.16 -2.55 21.83
CA LEU A 47 -34.81 -2.68 22.38
C LEU A 47 -33.76 -1.99 21.49
N GLU A 48 -33.83 -2.20 20.17
CA GLU A 48 -32.96 -1.53 19.19
C GLU A 48 -33.08 -0.01 19.30
N LYS A 49 -34.30 0.53 19.44
CA LYS A 49 -34.54 1.96 19.63
C LYS A 49 -33.93 2.49 20.94
N LYS A 50 -34.05 1.75 22.04
CA LYS A 50 -33.46 2.10 23.35
C LYS A 50 -31.94 2.13 23.29
N ILE A 51 -31.32 1.11 22.68
CA ILE A 51 -29.87 1.06 22.47
C ILE A 51 -29.40 2.21 21.59
N ASP A 52 -30.10 2.51 20.49
CA ASP A 52 -29.80 3.66 19.63
C ASP A 52 -29.82 4.99 20.40
N ASN A 53 -30.75 5.16 21.34
CA ASN A 53 -30.79 6.35 22.19
C ASN A 53 -29.58 6.45 23.15
N VAL A 54 -29.16 5.34 23.75
CA VAL A 54 -27.93 5.31 24.59
C VAL A 54 -26.68 5.57 23.73
N LEU A 55 -26.61 4.99 22.52
CA LEU A 55 -25.50 5.18 21.60
C LEU A 55 -25.33 6.64 21.18
N LYS A 56 -26.43 7.40 20.98
CA LYS A 56 -26.35 8.85 20.70
C LYS A 56 -25.60 9.61 21.79
N VAL A 57 -25.76 9.22 23.05
CA VAL A 57 -25.03 9.81 24.19
C VAL A 57 -23.56 9.39 24.17
N ILE A 58 -23.26 8.13 23.88
CA ILE A 58 -21.88 7.64 23.70
C ILE A 58 -21.16 8.42 22.58
N TYR A 59 -21.83 8.64 21.44
CA TYR A 59 -21.26 9.39 20.32
C TYR A 59 -21.02 10.85 20.67
N PHE A 60 -21.97 11.47 21.39
CA PHE A 60 -21.84 12.83 21.91
C PHE A 60 -20.61 12.98 22.82
N ILE A 61 -20.48 12.06 23.79
CA ILE A 61 -19.35 12.01 24.74
C ILE A 61 -18.03 11.81 23.98
N ALA A 62 -18.00 10.94 22.98
CA ALA A 62 -16.81 10.70 22.18
C ALA A 62 -16.32 11.99 21.47
N LEU A 63 -17.24 12.76 20.87
CA LEU A 63 -16.91 14.04 20.24
C LEU A 63 -16.44 15.09 21.27
N LYS A 64 -17.13 15.22 22.41
CA LYS A 64 -16.73 16.11 23.51
C LYS A 64 -15.30 15.77 23.97
N GLY A 65 -15.03 14.50 24.23
CA GLY A 65 -13.72 14.02 24.67
C GLY A 65 -12.60 14.34 23.69
N ILE A 66 -12.81 14.15 22.37
CA ILE A 66 -11.80 14.50 21.37
C ILE A 66 -11.51 16.00 21.34
N LEU A 67 -12.54 16.84 21.43
CA LEU A 67 -12.39 18.30 21.44
C LEU A 67 -11.68 18.80 22.71
N GLU A 68 -11.84 18.08 23.81
CA GLU A 68 -11.16 18.32 25.09
C GLU A 68 -9.78 17.63 25.18
N GLY A 69 -9.38 16.86 24.15
CA GLY A 69 -8.07 16.19 24.10
C GLY A 69 -7.94 14.98 25.04
N ARG A 70 -9.04 14.30 25.35
CA ARG A 70 -9.10 13.17 26.30
C ARG A 70 -9.72 11.91 25.69
N THR A 71 -9.26 10.77 26.18
CA THR A 71 -9.71 9.42 25.76
C THR A 71 -10.47 8.67 26.86
N TYR A 72 -10.69 9.30 28.01
CA TYR A 72 -11.44 8.78 29.14
C TYR A 72 -12.73 9.56 29.40
N LEU A 73 -13.66 8.95 30.12
CA LEU A 73 -14.90 9.57 30.59
C LEU A 73 -14.65 10.45 31.81
N SER A 74 -15.10 11.71 31.77
CA SER A 74 -15.19 12.53 32.98
C SER A 74 -16.32 12.03 33.90
N GLU A 75 -16.40 12.56 35.12
CA GLU A 75 -17.51 12.25 36.04
C GLU A 75 -18.85 12.69 35.43
N GLU A 76 -18.93 13.91 34.89
CA GLU A 76 -20.12 14.40 34.16
C GLU A 76 -20.54 13.48 32.99
N ASP A 77 -19.58 12.94 32.24
CA ASP A 77 -19.89 12.05 31.13
C ASP A 77 -20.45 10.70 31.62
N GLN A 78 -19.94 10.19 32.74
CA GLN A 78 -20.45 8.99 33.38
C GLN A 78 -21.86 9.20 33.91
N ASP A 79 -22.14 10.36 34.52
CA ASP A 79 -23.46 10.72 35.02
C ASP A 79 -24.46 10.84 33.87
N LEU A 80 -24.06 11.50 32.78
CA LEU A 80 -24.88 11.65 31.58
C LEU A 80 -25.22 10.29 30.96
N LEU A 81 -24.24 9.40 30.84
CA LEU A 81 -24.45 8.05 30.32
C LEU A 81 -25.34 7.22 31.24
N THR A 82 -25.14 7.31 32.55
CA THR A 82 -25.94 6.62 33.57
C THR A 82 -27.39 7.07 33.53
N ALA A 83 -27.65 8.37 33.48
CA ALA A 83 -28.99 8.93 33.33
C ALA A 83 -29.66 8.47 32.02
N SER A 84 -28.89 8.33 30.94
CA SER A 84 -29.41 7.78 29.69
C SER A 84 -29.77 6.30 29.80
N CYS A 85 -28.93 5.48 30.42
CA CYS A 85 -29.22 4.07 30.67
C CYS A 85 -30.50 3.89 31.50
N ILE A 86 -30.65 4.67 32.58
CA ILE A 86 -31.85 4.64 33.43
C ILE A 86 -33.10 5.02 32.62
N ARG A 87 -33.05 6.13 31.88
CA ARG A 87 -34.19 6.63 31.10
C ARG A 87 -34.65 5.63 30.04
N GLU A 88 -33.72 4.97 29.35
CA GLU A 88 -34.07 3.99 28.32
C GLU A 88 -34.35 2.59 28.91
N GLY A 89 -34.10 2.38 30.21
CA GLY A 89 -34.23 1.08 30.87
C GLY A 89 -33.23 0.05 30.33
N VAL A 90 -31.99 0.46 30.11
CA VAL A 90 -30.89 -0.40 29.64
C VAL A 90 -29.84 -0.51 30.75
N PRO A 91 -29.51 -1.72 31.26
CA PRO A 91 -28.50 -1.94 32.29
C PRO A 91 -27.14 -1.30 31.94
N ARG A 92 -26.66 -0.42 32.82
CA ARG A 92 -25.38 0.27 32.65
C ARG A 92 -24.21 -0.72 32.68
N GLU A 93 -24.33 -1.76 33.50
CA GLU A 93 -23.37 -2.83 33.72
C GLU A 93 -23.08 -3.60 32.43
N GLU A 94 -24.04 -3.65 31.52
CA GLU A 94 -23.86 -4.24 30.20
C GLU A 94 -23.29 -3.24 29.19
N VAL A 95 -23.78 -2.00 29.19
CA VAL A 95 -23.37 -0.94 28.26
C VAL A 95 -21.90 -0.56 28.45
N MET A 96 -21.47 -0.33 29.68
CA MET A 96 -20.11 0.16 29.99
C MET A 96 -19.01 -0.74 29.42
N PRO A 97 -18.92 -2.05 29.74
CA PRO A 97 -17.89 -2.93 29.20
C PRO A 97 -18.03 -3.20 27.70
N THR A 98 -19.18 -2.90 27.08
CA THR A 98 -19.35 -3.01 25.62
C THR A 98 -18.51 -2.00 24.86
N PHE A 99 -18.48 -0.76 25.37
CA PHE A 99 -17.98 0.40 24.63
C PHE A 99 -16.80 1.09 25.31
N TYR A 100 -16.51 0.74 26.56
CA TYR A 100 -15.43 1.31 27.35
C TYR A 100 -14.67 0.23 28.12
N SER A 101 -13.41 0.53 28.46
CA SER A 101 -12.57 -0.32 29.29
C SER A 101 -12.25 0.41 30.59
N LEU A 102 -12.54 -0.23 31.73
CA LEU A 102 -12.08 0.26 33.03
C LEU A 102 -10.57 0.06 33.11
N ARG A 103 -9.83 1.12 33.42
CA ARG A 103 -8.38 1.06 33.64
C ARG A 103 -8.05 1.75 34.96
N ARG A 104 -7.04 1.23 35.63
CA ARG A 104 -6.47 1.83 36.84
C ARG A 104 -5.21 2.59 36.46
N GLU A 105 -5.19 3.89 36.70
CA GLU A 105 -4.03 4.74 36.51
C GLU A 105 -3.52 5.21 37.87
N VAL A 106 -2.20 5.37 38.02
CA VAL A 106 -1.60 5.93 39.23
C VAL A 106 -1.14 7.34 38.90
N THR A 107 -1.78 8.35 39.49
CA THR A 107 -1.39 9.75 39.33
C THR A 107 -0.94 10.29 40.69
N PHE A 108 0.31 10.76 40.80
CA PHE A 108 0.90 11.21 42.07
C PHE A 108 0.79 10.17 43.20
N GLY A 109 0.99 8.89 42.89
CA GLY A 109 0.89 7.79 43.86
C GLY A 109 -0.55 7.39 44.24
N VAL A 110 -1.57 8.12 43.76
CA VAL A 110 -2.97 7.79 44.02
C VAL A 110 -3.54 6.95 42.87
N PRO A 111 -3.98 5.71 43.11
CA PRO A 111 -4.69 4.94 42.11
C PRO A 111 -6.07 5.54 41.84
N LYS A 112 -6.38 5.88 40.58
CA LYS A 112 -7.70 6.29 40.12
C LYS A 112 -8.17 5.34 39.01
N GLU A 113 -9.37 4.80 39.17
CA GLU A 113 -10.02 4.02 38.13
C GLU A 113 -10.83 4.94 37.22
N ARG A 114 -10.69 4.76 35.91
CA ARG A 114 -11.42 5.53 34.89
C ARG A 114 -11.80 4.65 33.72
N TYR A 115 -12.90 4.99 33.07
CA TYR A 115 -13.34 4.33 31.84
C TYR A 115 -12.71 5.02 30.63
N TYR A 116 -12.06 4.24 29.77
CA TYR A 116 -11.41 4.69 28.54
C TYR A 116 -12.14 4.16 27.33
N ALA A 117 -12.15 4.92 26.24
CA ALA A 117 -12.42 4.35 24.94
C ALA A 117 -11.40 3.22 24.67
N PRO A 118 -11.83 2.04 24.18
CA PRO A 118 -10.93 0.89 23.99
C PRO A 118 -9.73 1.22 23.10
N HIS A 119 -9.96 2.07 22.10
CA HIS A 119 -8.94 2.60 21.21
C HIS A 119 -9.34 4.02 20.74
N LYS A 120 -8.35 4.91 20.54
CA LYS A 120 -8.60 6.29 20.08
C LYS A 120 -9.38 6.34 18.76
N GLY A 121 -9.08 5.44 17.82
CA GLY A 121 -9.79 5.40 16.54
C GLY A 121 -11.27 5.02 16.66
N VAL A 122 -11.65 4.22 17.67
CA VAL A 122 -13.07 3.93 17.96
C VAL A 122 -13.79 5.19 18.45
N GLN A 123 -13.14 5.96 19.34
CA GLN A 123 -13.65 7.25 19.78
C GLN A 123 -13.80 8.23 18.60
N GLU A 124 -12.81 8.29 17.71
CA GLU A 124 -12.84 9.13 16.50
C GLU A 124 -13.98 8.73 15.56
N PHE A 125 -14.23 7.43 15.41
CA PHE A 125 -15.37 6.92 14.65
C PHE A 125 -16.72 7.27 15.30
N PHE A 126 -16.87 7.10 16.61
CA PHE A 126 -18.09 7.48 17.35
C PHE A 126 -18.35 9.00 17.29
N ALA A 127 -17.32 9.82 17.35
CA ALA A 127 -17.45 11.24 17.15
C ALA A 127 -17.95 11.59 15.73
N ALA A 128 -17.47 10.87 14.70
CA ALA A 128 -17.97 11.02 13.34
C ALA A 128 -19.44 10.61 13.20
N GLN A 129 -19.86 9.53 13.87
CA GLN A 129 -21.28 9.12 13.94
C GLN A 129 -22.16 10.21 14.55
N HIS A 130 -21.73 10.84 15.65
CA HIS A 130 -22.46 11.97 16.24
C HIS A 130 -22.68 13.10 15.23
N ILE A 131 -21.62 13.47 14.50
CA ILE A 131 -21.69 14.54 13.51
C ILE A 131 -22.67 14.17 12.40
N ILE A 132 -22.63 12.93 11.89
CA ILE A 132 -23.57 12.46 10.87
C ILE A 132 -25.01 12.50 11.36
N ASP A 133 -25.27 12.01 12.56
CA ASP A 133 -26.60 12.01 13.14
C ASP A 133 -27.16 13.43 13.20
N GLN A 134 -26.35 14.39 13.66
CA GLN A 134 -26.77 15.80 13.74
C GLN A 134 -26.98 16.43 12.34
N VAL A 135 -26.13 16.12 11.37
CA VAL A 135 -26.20 16.70 10.02
C VAL A 135 -27.38 16.12 9.23
N ILE A 136 -27.59 14.81 9.29
CA ILE A 136 -28.65 14.11 8.54
C ILE A 136 -30.01 14.31 9.20
N LYS A 137 -30.12 14.08 10.53
CA LYS A 137 -31.42 14.12 11.22
C LYS A 137 -31.92 15.55 11.41
N CYS A 138 -31.04 16.52 11.70
CA CYS A 138 -31.50 17.88 12.02
C CYS A 138 -31.68 18.80 10.80
N LYS A 139 -31.37 18.35 9.56
CA LYS A 139 -31.50 19.02 8.23
C LYS A 139 -30.98 20.47 8.07
N LYS A 140 -30.73 21.21 9.15
CA LYS A 140 -30.37 22.63 9.20
C LYS A 140 -28.95 22.88 9.75
N LYS A 141 -28.30 21.87 10.34
CA LYS A 141 -26.97 22.00 10.92
C LYS A 141 -25.89 21.63 9.90
N ASN A 142 -24.92 22.52 9.72
CA ASN A 142 -23.67 22.22 9.01
C ASN A 142 -22.63 21.65 10.00
N ILE A 143 -21.58 20.99 9.51
CA ILE A 143 -20.60 20.30 10.37
C ILE A 143 -19.93 21.29 11.32
N ARG A 144 -19.57 22.49 10.84
CA ARG A 144 -18.98 23.54 11.69
C ARG A 144 -19.90 23.96 12.84
N SER A 145 -21.21 24.04 12.60
CA SER A 145 -22.18 24.40 13.63
C SER A 145 -22.28 23.32 14.70
N VAL A 146 -22.23 22.04 14.32
CA VAL A 146 -22.19 20.93 15.27
C VAL A 146 -20.95 21.04 16.15
N LEU A 147 -19.77 21.24 15.57
CA LEU A 147 -18.52 21.37 16.33
C LEU A 147 -18.48 22.61 17.23
N LYS A 148 -19.02 23.75 16.77
CA LYS A 148 -19.02 25.00 17.56
C LYS A 148 -19.83 24.89 18.84
N ASN A 149 -20.88 24.06 18.86
CA ASN A 149 -21.71 23.87 20.06
C ASN A 149 -20.91 23.29 21.24
N PHE A 150 -19.80 22.60 20.98
CA PHE A 150 -18.94 22.01 22.02
C PHE A 150 -17.79 22.93 22.44
N MET A 151 -17.56 24.02 21.73
CA MET A 151 -16.31 24.78 21.86
C MET A 151 -16.38 25.95 22.85
N ALA A 152 -17.53 26.28 23.46
CA ALA A 152 -17.67 27.38 24.44
C ALA A 152 -16.90 28.68 24.08
N GLY A 153 -16.91 29.07 22.80
CA GLY A 153 -16.19 30.25 22.29
C GLY A 153 -14.71 30.04 21.91
N LYS A 154 -14.11 28.87 22.19
CA LYS A 154 -12.74 28.53 21.79
C LYS A 154 -12.60 28.41 20.27
N LYS A 155 -11.42 28.78 19.75
CA LYS A 155 -11.09 28.66 18.32
C LYS A 155 -11.00 27.18 17.92
N LEU A 156 -11.78 26.78 16.91
CA LEU A 156 -11.77 25.41 16.38
C LEU A 156 -10.43 25.08 15.72
N ARG A 157 -9.70 24.13 16.30
CA ARG A 157 -8.49 23.53 15.71
C ARG A 157 -8.89 22.25 14.97
N LEU A 158 -8.64 22.19 13.67
CA LEU A 158 -9.05 21.05 12.84
C LEU A 158 -8.05 19.89 12.83
N GLN A 159 -6.78 20.15 13.13
CA GLN A 159 -5.73 19.13 13.10
C GLN A 159 -6.03 17.93 14.03
N PRO A 160 -6.52 18.11 15.28
CA PRO A 160 -6.90 16.97 16.13
C PRO A 160 -8.10 16.17 15.61
N LEU A 161 -8.87 16.76 14.68
CA LEU A 161 -10.08 16.17 14.11
C LEU A 161 -9.81 15.44 12.78
N ASN A 162 -8.56 15.32 12.34
CA ASN A 162 -8.22 14.73 11.04
C ASN A 162 -8.89 13.36 10.83
N ASN A 163 -8.74 12.45 11.79
CA ASN A 163 -9.32 11.11 11.69
C ASN A 163 -10.84 11.12 11.81
N VAL A 164 -11.40 11.97 12.68
CA VAL A 164 -12.86 12.17 12.77
C VAL A 164 -13.42 12.61 11.42
N LEU A 165 -12.74 13.54 10.75
CA LEU A 165 -13.17 14.03 9.43
C LEU A 165 -13.00 12.97 8.33
N ARG A 166 -11.98 12.10 8.41
CA ARG A 166 -11.84 10.94 7.50
C ARG A 166 -13.00 9.95 7.68
N HIS A 167 -13.28 9.53 8.91
CA HIS A 167 -14.42 8.65 9.21
C HIS A 167 -15.74 9.29 8.78
N LEU A 168 -15.91 10.59 9.05
CA LEU A 168 -17.08 11.35 8.61
C LEU A 168 -17.24 11.30 7.10
N LEU A 169 -16.16 11.50 6.34
CA LEU A 169 -16.22 11.44 4.88
C LEU A 169 -16.58 10.04 4.39
N GLY A 170 -15.96 8.99 4.93
CA GLY A 170 -16.27 7.60 4.59
C GLY A 170 -17.67 7.15 4.99
N LEU A 171 -18.23 7.71 6.07
CA LEU A 171 -19.63 7.44 6.44
C LEU A 171 -20.62 8.24 5.56
N LEU A 172 -20.25 9.44 5.11
CA LEU A 172 -21.06 10.25 4.18
C LEU A 172 -21.15 9.64 2.78
N THR A 173 -20.11 8.93 2.31
CA THR A 173 -20.12 8.25 1.01
C THR A 173 -21.10 7.08 0.95
N ARG A 174 -21.39 6.45 2.10
CA ARG A 174 -22.26 5.27 2.22
C ARG A 174 -23.72 5.57 2.46
N GLN A 175 -24.10 6.85 2.52
CA GLN A 175 -25.49 7.22 2.73
C GLN A 175 -26.31 6.90 1.48
N ASN A 176 -27.47 6.27 1.65
CA ASN A 176 -28.40 5.95 0.55
C ASN A 176 -28.76 7.17 -0.31
N LYS A 177 -28.74 8.37 0.30
CA LYS A 177 -28.91 9.65 -0.40
C LYS A 177 -27.65 10.48 -0.21
N PRO A 178 -27.01 10.96 -1.29
CA PRO A 178 -25.76 11.71 -1.18
C PRO A 178 -25.99 13.04 -0.47
N VAL A 179 -25.30 13.25 0.65
CA VAL A 179 -25.35 14.51 1.42
C VAL A 179 -24.26 15.46 0.92
N VAL A 180 -24.40 15.89 -0.35
CA VAL A 180 -23.39 16.64 -1.12
C VAL A 180 -22.83 17.86 -0.36
N LYS A 181 -23.71 18.64 0.29
CA LYS A 181 -23.30 19.84 1.06
C LYS A 181 -22.35 19.49 2.22
N ALA A 182 -22.68 18.43 2.96
CA ALA A 182 -21.85 17.95 4.07
C ALA A 182 -20.53 17.37 3.57
N MET A 183 -20.58 16.57 2.50
CA MET A 183 -19.38 16.01 1.87
C MET A 183 -18.40 17.10 1.42
N LYS A 184 -18.89 18.13 0.74
CA LYS A 184 -18.10 19.31 0.34
C LYS A 184 -17.51 20.05 1.54
N GLU A 185 -18.30 20.22 2.60
CA GLU A 185 -17.82 20.85 3.84
C GLU A 185 -16.71 20.02 4.52
N THR A 186 -16.88 18.70 4.62
CA THR A 186 -15.89 17.76 5.17
C THR A 186 -14.59 17.84 4.39
N VAL A 187 -14.62 17.73 3.05
CA VAL A 187 -13.42 17.86 2.20
C VAL A 187 -12.72 19.20 2.43
N ASN A 188 -13.46 20.31 2.53
CA ASN A 188 -12.88 21.61 2.83
C ASN A 188 -12.22 21.68 4.22
N MET A 189 -12.78 20.97 5.21
CA MET A 189 -12.21 20.93 6.56
C MET A 189 -10.96 20.07 6.62
N ILE A 190 -10.95 18.90 5.96
CA ILE A 190 -9.79 18.03 5.80
C ILE A 190 -8.64 18.77 5.12
N HIS A 191 -8.95 19.56 4.09
CA HIS A 191 -7.95 20.39 3.47
C HIS A 191 -7.36 21.42 4.47
N LYS A 192 -8.23 22.15 5.18
CA LYS A 192 -7.83 23.17 6.16
C LYS A 192 -7.09 22.58 7.36
N SER A 193 -7.16 21.27 7.57
CA SER A 193 -6.48 20.59 8.66
C SER A 193 -5.08 20.08 8.29
N GLY A 194 -4.66 20.26 7.03
CA GLY A 194 -3.29 20.04 6.58
C GLY A 194 -3.15 19.17 5.33
N VAL A 195 -4.23 18.57 4.82
CA VAL A 195 -4.18 17.71 3.62
C VAL A 195 -4.15 18.61 2.36
N LYS A 196 -2.95 18.81 1.83
CA LYS A 196 -2.73 19.72 0.69
C LYS A 196 -2.31 18.97 -0.57
N ARG A 197 -1.36 18.04 -0.46
CA ARG A 197 -0.75 17.40 -1.64
C ARG A 197 -1.61 16.27 -2.16
N ILE A 198 -1.53 16.03 -3.46
CA ILE A 198 -2.23 14.94 -4.14
C ILE A 198 -2.00 13.57 -3.48
N HIS A 199 -0.77 13.32 -3.02
CA HIS A 199 -0.39 12.11 -2.29
C HIS A 199 -1.18 11.93 -1.00
N ASP A 200 -1.31 13.00 -0.21
CA ASP A 200 -2.05 12.98 1.04
C ASP A 200 -3.54 12.69 0.79
N TRP A 201 -4.09 13.17 -0.34
CA TRP A 201 -5.46 12.86 -0.78
C TRP A 201 -5.62 11.43 -1.27
N MET A 202 -4.63 10.87 -1.97
CA MET A 202 -4.65 9.45 -2.38
C MET A 202 -4.66 8.54 -1.14
N PHE A 203 -3.78 8.78 -0.16
CA PHE A 203 -3.80 8.05 1.11
C PHE A 203 -5.10 8.21 1.88
N LEU A 204 -5.75 9.38 1.79
CA LEU A 204 -7.05 9.53 2.40
C LEU A 204 -8.11 8.68 1.70
N LEU A 205 -8.11 8.62 0.37
CA LEU A 205 -9.06 7.83 -0.42
C LEU A 205 -8.92 6.32 -0.13
N THR A 206 -7.74 5.85 0.23
CA THR A 206 -7.52 4.46 0.66
C THR A 206 -8.21 4.15 1.99
N ASP A 207 -8.46 5.15 2.83
CA ASP A 207 -9.09 5.00 4.16
C ASP A 207 -10.63 5.12 4.16
N ILE A 208 -11.23 5.58 3.06
CA ILE A 208 -12.66 5.97 3.02
C ILE A 208 -13.46 5.41 1.86
N GLU A 209 -12.83 4.60 0.99
CA GLU A 209 -13.38 4.08 -0.27
C GLU A 209 -13.52 5.18 -1.35
N ALA A 210 -13.04 4.91 -2.56
CA ALA A 210 -12.94 5.91 -3.62
C ALA A 210 -14.26 6.14 -4.38
N HIS A 211 -15.29 6.58 -3.67
CA HIS A 211 -16.60 6.87 -4.27
C HIS A 211 -16.54 8.06 -5.25
N PRO A 212 -17.09 7.96 -6.49
CA PRO A 212 -16.93 8.98 -7.54
C PRO A 212 -17.26 10.41 -7.12
N ALA A 213 -18.37 10.62 -6.40
CA ALA A 213 -18.77 11.95 -5.90
C ALA A 213 -17.73 12.56 -4.94
N THR A 214 -17.12 11.73 -4.10
CA THR A 214 -16.08 12.16 -3.15
C THR A 214 -14.81 12.53 -3.87
N VAL A 215 -14.38 11.68 -4.81
CA VAL A 215 -13.20 11.91 -5.65
C VAL A 215 -13.38 13.22 -6.43
N GLN A 216 -14.58 13.48 -6.99
CA GLN A 216 -14.89 14.72 -7.68
C GLN A 216 -14.76 15.94 -6.74
N HIS A 217 -15.28 15.89 -5.52
CA HIS A 217 -15.13 17.00 -4.57
C HIS A 217 -13.69 17.22 -4.11
N ILE A 218 -12.93 16.15 -3.91
CA ILE A 218 -11.50 16.21 -3.61
C ILE A 218 -10.77 16.91 -4.75
N TRP A 219 -11.01 16.49 -6.00
CA TRP A 219 -10.41 17.11 -7.17
C TRP A 219 -10.74 18.61 -7.28
N HIS A 220 -12.01 18.99 -7.12
CA HIS A 220 -12.41 20.41 -7.13
C HIS A 220 -11.71 21.23 -6.06
N ARG A 221 -11.33 20.61 -4.94
CA ARG A 221 -10.55 21.28 -3.90
C ARG A 221 -9.08 21.39 -4.28
N ILE A 222 -8.46 20.30 -4.75
CA ILE A 222 -7.06 20.23 -5.19
C ILE A 222 -6.81 21.26 -6.30
N LYS A 223 -7.67 21.29 -7.33
CA LYS A 223 -7.55 22.20 -8.48
C LYS A 223 -7.44 23.70 -8.10
N LYS A 224 -7.95 24.10 -6.95
CA LYS A 224 -7.89 25.49 -6.47
C LYS A 224 -6.57 25.85 -5.80
N ASP A 225 -5.72 24.87 -5.53
CA ASP A 225 -4.48 25.04 -4.79
C ASP A 225 -3.30 25.07 -5.77
N LYS A 226 -2.70 26.26 -5.94
CA LYS A 226 -1.58 26.47 -6.88
C LYS A 226 -0.36 25.62 -6.52
N ASP A 227 -0.18 25.32 -5.24
CA ASP A 227 0.94 24.51 -4.74
C ASP A 227 0.85 23.04 -5.18
N THR A 228 -0.31 22.59 -5.67
CA THR A 228 -0.50 21.22 -6.16
C THR A 228 -0.11 21.04 -7.63
N GLU A 229 0.35 22.10 -8.29
CA GLU A 229 0.69 22.07 -9.71
C GLU A 229 2.08 21.52 -10.02
N HIS A 230 2.90 21.19 -9.03
CA HIS A 230 4.27 20.73 -9.27
C HIS A 230 4.53 19.42 -8.53
N GLY A 231 5.02 18.42 -9.27
CA GLY A 231 5.44 17.14 -8.70
C GLY A 231 4.99 15.92 -9.50
N GLU A 232 5.76 14.86 -9.32
CA GLU A 232 5.45 13.53 -9.82
C GLU A 232 4.45 12.83 -8.87
N ILE A 233 3.55 12.05 -9.47
CA ILE A 233 2.63 11.17 -8.73
C ILE A 233 3.32 9.82 -8.59
N PHE A 234 3.43 9.33 -7.37
CA PHE A 234 3.97 8.01 -7.04
C PHE A 234 2.82 7.15 -6.57
N ILE A 235 2.65 6.01 -7.23
CA ILE A 235 1.57 5.07 -6.99
C ILE A 235 2.21 3.79 -6.49
N ARG A 236 1.84 3.42 -5.26
CA ARG A 236 2.22 2.17 -4.59
C ARG A 236 1.01 1.28 -4.42
N ASP A 237 1.22 0.03 -4.02
CA ASP A 237 0.17 -0.96 -3.73
C ASP A 237 -1.03 -0.38 -3.01
N SER A 238 -0.77 0.29 -1.89
CA SER A 238 -1.80 0.86 -1.02
C SER A 238 -2.65 1.91 -1.73
N THR A 239 -2.10 2.61 -2.72
CA THR A 239 -2.73 3.74 -3.41
C THR A 239 -3.26 3.43 -4.82
N VAL A 240 -3.06 2.21 -5.34
CA VAL A 240 -3.43 1.86 -6.73
C VAL A 240 -4.89 2.17 -7.02
N HIS A 241 -5.81 1.71 -6.16
CA HIS A 241 -7.25 1.94 -6.35
C HIS A 241 -7.60 3.44 -6.29
N ALA A 242 -7.07 4.16 -5.30
CA ALA A 242 -7.30 5.60 -5.16
C ALA A 242 -6.79 6.38 -6.39
N ALA A 243 -5.61 6.02 -6.90
CA ALA A 243 -5.03 6.64 -8.08
C ALA A 243 -5.85 6.34 -9.34
N ALA A 244 -6.32 5.10 -9.52
CA ALA A 244 -7.18 4.71 -10.63
C ALA A 244 -8.47 5.55 -10.70
N CYS A 245 -9.03 5.94 -9.54
CA CYS A 245 -10.20 6.81 -9.49
C CYS A 245 -9.87 8.30 -9.66
N LEU A 246 -8.74 8.76 -9.13
CA LEU A 246 -8.41 10.19 -9.07
C LEU A 246 -7.74 10.71 -10.34
N LEU A 247 -6.83 9.93 -10.95
CA LEU A 247 -6.08 10.34 -12.15
C LEU A 247 -6.95 10.84 -13.31
N PRO A 248 -8.07 10.21 -13.68
CA PRO A 248 -8.90 10.67 -14.80
C PRO A 248 -9.42 12.11 -14.67
N LEU A 249 -9.44 12.65 -13.44
CA LEU A 249 -9.91 14.01 -13.17
C LEU A 249 -8.78 15.04 -13.17
N ILE A 250 -7.53 14.60 -13.06
CA ILE A 250 -6.36 15.47 -12.92
C ILE A 250 -5.78 15.76 -14.32
N PRO A 251 -5.28 16.98 -14.58
CA PRO A 251 -4.50 17.28 -15.78
C PRO A 251 -3.34 16.33 -15.98
N SER A 252 -2.77 16.28 -17.18
CA SER A 252 -1.61 15.43 -17.46
C SER A 252 -0.46 15.68 -16.48
N ARG A 253 0.12 14.59 -15.96
CA ARG A 253 1.19 14.59 -14.93
C ARG A 253 2.24 13.54 -15.24
N ALA A 254 3.43 13.71 -14.66
CA ALA A 254 4.38 12.62 -14.53
C ALA A 254 3.91 11.62 -13.47
N VAL A 255 3.90 10.33 -13.80
CA VAL A 255 3.42 9.25 -12.94
C VAL A 255 4.50 8.18 -12.84
N ASN A 256 4.74 7.69 -11.63
CA ASN A 256 5.59 6.56 -11.32
C ASN A 256 4.72 5.49 -10.65
N VAL A 257 4.65 4.29 -11.22
CA VAL A 257 3.95 3.15 -10.66
C VAL A 257 4.99 2.15 -10.16
N ILE A 258 4.96 1.86 -8.85
CA ILE A 258 5.84 0.90 -8.20
C ILE A 258 4.95 0.01 -7.34
N VAL A 259 4.66 -1.19 -7.82
CA VAL A 259 3.81 -2.15 -7.11
C VAL A 259 4.58 -3.41 -6.76
N GLU A 260 4.46 -3.80 -5.50
CA GLU A 260 5.11 -4.96 -4.89
C GLU A 260 4.32 -6.24 -5.10
N ARG A 261 3.02 -6.13 -5.38
CA ARG A 261 2.08 -7.25 -5.55
C ARG A 261 1.25 -7.10 -6.82
N GLU A 262 0.76 -8.21 -7.32
CA GLU A 262 -0.30 -8.19 -8.33
C GLU A 262 -1.60 -7.71 -7.70
N LEU A 263 -2.26 -6.74 -8.33
CA LEU A 263 -3.45 -6.08 -7.77
C LEU A 263 -4.59 -6.11 -8.79
N PRO A 264 -5.85 -6.34 -8.35
CA PRO A 264 -7.00 -6.47 -9.25
C PRO A 264 -7.33 -5.16 -10.00
N TRP A 265 -6.81 -4.02 -9.54
CA TRP A 265 -7.09 -2.69 -10.09
C TRP A 265 -6.08 -2.21 -11.13
N MET A 266 -5.09 -3.04 -11.50
CA MET A 266 -4.00 -2.63 -12.39
C MET A 266 -4.47 -2.20 -13.78
N ASP A 267 -5.37 -2.94 -14.43
CA ASP A 267 -5.88 -2.55 -15.76
C ASP A 267 -6.65 -1.22 -15.72
N THR A 268 -7.43 -1.02 -14.66
CA THR A 268 -8.16 0.23 -14.43
C THR A 268 -7.21 1.39 -14.18
N LEU A 269 -6.15 1.17 -13.41
CA LEU A 269 -5.10 2.15 -13.19
C LEU A 269 -4.41 2.54 -14.50
N LEU A 270 -4.00 1.56 -15.32
CA LEU A 270 -3.26 1.85 -16.56
C LEU A 270 -4.12 2.59 -17.57
N ARG A 271 -5.42 2.25 -17.67
CA ARG A 271 -6.37 3.06 -18.45
C ARG A 271 -6.48 4.49 -17.92
N ALA A 272 -6.54 4.67 -16.61
CA ALA A 272 -6.57 6.00 -15.98
C ALA A 272 -5.28 6.80 -16.24
N ILE A 273 -4.14 6.13 -16.36
CA ILE A 273 -2.84 6.73 -16.70
C ILE A 273 -2.77 7.16 -18.17
N GLY A 274 -3.69 6.74 -19.04
CA GLY A 274 -3.67 7.00 -20.49
C GLY A 274 -3.37 8.45 -20.90
N ASN A 275 -3.83 9.43 -20.11
CA ASN A 275 -3.64 10.87 -20.35
C ASN A 275 -2.42 11.48 -19.62
N HIS A 276 -1.60 10.65 -18.99
CA HIS A 276 -0.45 11.03 -18.16
C HIS A 276 0.86 10.53 -18.76
N LYS A 277 1.97 11.13 -18.32
CA LYS A 277 3.34 10.71 -18.66
C LYS A 277 3.78 9.65 -17.67
N LEU A 278 3.56 8.38 -17.98
CA LEU A 278 4.05 7.27 -17.16
C LEU A 278 5.57 7.16 -17.30
N LEU A 279 6.34 7.57 -16.30
CA LEU A 279 7.81 7.51 -16.34
C LEU A 279 8.34 6.14 -15.94
N ARG A 280 7.78 5.56 -14.86
CA ARG A 280 8.18 4.25 -14.29
C ARG A 280 6.99 3.32 -14.19
N LEU A 281 7.19 2.07 -14.61
CA LEU A 281 6.30 0.96 -14.31
C LEU A 281 7.12 -0.20 -13.75
N TRP A 282 7.10 -0.34 -12.43
CA TRP A 282 7.77 -1.43 -11.72
C TRP A 282 6.73 -2.38 -11.15
N LEU A 283 6.77 -3.61 -11.65
CA LEU A 283 5.91 -4.73 -11.26
C LEU A 283 6.80 -5.74 -10.53
N GLU A 284 7.13 -5.44 -9.28
CA GLU A 284 8.15 -6.17 -8.52
C GLU A 284 7.80 -7.63 -8.39
N HIS A 285 6.55 -7.99 -8.09
CA HIS A 285 6.13 -9.39 -7.97
C HIS A 285 6.43 -10.20 -9.24
N HIS A 286 6.04 -9.67 -10.41
CA HIS A 286 6.30 -10.32 -11.69
C HIS A 286 7.80 -10.42 -11.98
N TYR A 287 8.60 -9.47 -11.49
CA TYR A 287 10.05 -9.49 -11.66
C TYR A 287 10.73 -10.48 -10.71
N THR A 288 10.43 -10.47 -9.41
CA THR A 288 11.10 -11.30 -8.40
C THR A 288 10.57 -12.74 -8.37
N HIS A 289 9.32 -12.96 -8.77
CA HIS A 289 8.67 -14.27 -8.83
C HIS A 289 8.10 -14.54 -10.23
N PRO A 290 8.96 -14.64 -11.27
CA PRO A 290 8.46 -14.86 -12.63
C PRO A 290 7.81 -16.24 -12.74
N ASP A 291 6.62 -16.26 -13.34
CA ASP A 291 5.79 -17.45 -13.60
C ASP A 291 5.43 -17.46 -15.09
N PRO A 292 5.74 -18.53 -15.85
CA PRO A 292 5.43 -18.61 -17.28
C PRO A 292 3.93 -18.41 -17.63
N ALA A 293 3.03 -18.68 -16.68
CA ALA A 293 1.59 -18.50 -16.87
C ALA A 293 1.14 -17.04 -16.73
N THR A 294 1.97 -16.18 -16.14
CA THR A 294 1.65 -14.76 -15.92
C THR A 294 2.59 -13.89 -16.74
N SER A 295 2.09 -12.76 -17.26
CA SER A 295 2.94 -11.85 -18.02
C SER A 295 2.49 -10.42 -17.78
N SER A 296 3.47 -9.55 -17.55
CA SER A 296 3.29 -8.10 -17.51
C SER A 296 2.98 -7.53 -18.89
N GLY A 297 3.20 -8.31 -19.96
CA GLY A 297 2.97 -7.89 -21.33
C GLY A 297 1.54 -7.43 -21.60
N ARG A 298 0.54 -8.06 -20.97
CA ARG A 298 -0.87 -7.64 -21.06
C ARG A 298 -1.06 -6.18 -20.59
N LEU A 299 -0.32 -5.79 -19.56
CA LEU A 299 -0.40 -4.45 -18.98
C LEU A 299 0.20 -3.40 -19.92
N LEU A 300 1.24 -3.76 -20.68
CA LEU A 300 1.86 -2.86 -21.67
C LEU A 300 0.92 -2.45 -22.80
N GLN A 301 -0.12 -3.25 -23.09
CA GLN A 301 -1.14 -2.89 -24.08
C GLN A 301 -1.90 -1.60 -23.70
N HIS A 302 -1.96 -1.28 -22.41
CA HIS A 302 -2.64 -0.11 -21.88
C HIS A 302 -1.69 1.05 -21.55
N VAL A 303 -0.38 0.87 -21.73
CA VAL A 303 0.61 1.89 -21.37
C VAL A 303 0.76 2.93 -22.50
N PRO A 304 0.77 4.24 -22.19
CA PRO A 304 1.14 5.28 -23.15
C PRO A 304 2.56 5.06 -23.68
N ARG A 305 2.68 4.69 -24.96
CA ARG A 305 3.96 4.31 -25.59
C ARG A 305 5.00 5.45 -25.67
N ASN A 306 4.60 6.69 -25.44
CA ASN A 306 5.46 7.84 -25.68
C ASN A 306 6.23 8.33 -24.44
N HIS A 307 5.99 7.74 -23.26
CA HIS A 307 6.49 8.31 -22.00
C HIS A 307 7.16 7.34 -21.02
N LEU A 308 7.04 6.02 -21.22
CA LEU A 308 7.64 5.03 -20.33
C LEU A 308 9.15 4.95 -20.52
N MET A 309 9.89 5.53 -19.57
CA MET A 309 11.35 5.56 -19.54
C MET A 309 11.93 4.33 -18.85
N TRP A 310 11.20 3.76 -17.90
CA TRP A 310 11.69 2.69 -17.05
C TRP A 310 10.64 1.59 -16.88
N PHE A 311 11.01 0.37 -17.28
CA PHE A 311 10.15 -0.80 -17.12
C PHE A 311 10.86 -1.88 -16.30
N LYS A 312 10.14 -2.45 -15.32
CA LYS A 312 10.57 -3.59 -14.53
C LYS A 312 9.44 -4.61 -14.40
N GLY A 313 9.66 -5.86 -14.81
CA GLY A 313 8.65 -6.92 -14.74
C GLY A 313 9.05 -8.19 -15.47
N HIS A 314 8.07 -9.00 -15.85
CA HIS A 314 8.25 -10.22 -16.65
C HIS A 314 7.38 -10.14 -17.91
N ILE A 315 7.95 -10.38 -19.10
CA ILE A 315 7.27 -10.21 -20.40
C ILE A 315 7.54 -11.43 -21.28
N ASN A 316 6.49 -11.99 -21.87
CA ASN A 316 6.59 -13.03 -22.91
C ASN A 316 7.04 -12.48 -24.28
N ALA A 317 7.66 -13.31 -25.11
CA ALA A 317 8.20 -12.94 -26.42
C ALA A 317 7.23 -12.10 -27.29
N GLU A 318 5.96 -12.51 -27.37
CA GLU A 318 4.91 -11.85 -28.16
C GLU A 318 4.61 -10.39 -27.76
N HIS A 319 4.93 -10.01 -26.51
CA HIS A 319 4.64 -8.70 -25.96
C HIS A 319 5.85 -7.75 -25.99
N LEU A 320 7.05 -8.24 -26.33
CA LEU A 320 8.24 -7.40 -26.45
C LEU A 320 8.09 -6.25 -27.48
N PRO A 321 7.42 -6.44 -28.64
CA PRO A 321 7.17 -5.35 -29.58
C PRO A 321 6.30 -4.21 -29.01
N LEU A 322 5.65 -4.40 -27.86
CA LEU A 322 4.90 -3.35 -27.18
C LEU A 322 5.80 -2.40 -26.37
N LEU A 323 7.10 -2.73 -26.21
CA LEU A 323 8.04 -1.87 -25.50
C LEU A 323 8.18 -0.51 -26.22
N PRO A 324 8.19 0.60 -25.47
CA PRO A 324 8.16 1.92 -26.05
C PRO A 324 9.56 2.38 -26.50
N VAL A 325 9.64 3.06 -27.64
CA VAL A 325 10.89 3.59 -28.21
C VAL A 325 11.62 4.59 -27.31
N CYS A 326 10.93 5.14 -26.32
CA CYS A 326 11.48 6.09 -25.35
C CYS A 326 12.15 5.45 -24.13
N LEU A 327 12.10 4.11 -24.03
CA LEU A 327 12.62 3.34 -22.90
C LEU A 327 14.14 3.50 -22.76
N GLN A 328 14.60 3.74 -21.53
CA GLN A 328 16.00 3.95 -21.16
C GLN A 328 16.55 2.82 -20.29
N ASP A 329 15.72 2.27 -19.39
CA ASP A 329 16.09 1.11 -18.59
C ASP A 329 15.01 0.04 -18.64
N LEU A 330 15.48 -1.20 -18.83
CA LEU A 330 14.66 -2.39 -18.96
C LEU A 330 15.15 -3.46 -17.99
N ALA A 331 14.33 -3.79 -17.00
CA ALA A 331 14.57 -4.90 -16.09
C ALA A 331 13.56 -6.01 -16.35
N LEU A 332 14.04 -7.18 -16.80
CA LEU A 332 13.19 -8.32 -17.18
C LEU A 332 13.58 -9.59 -16.44
N ALA A 333 12.59 -10.38 -16.06
CA ALA A 333 12.79 -11.68 -15.44
C ALA A 333 12.50 -12.84 -16.40
N VAL A 334 13.30 -13.89 -16.30
CA VAL A 334 13.15 -15.14 -17.04
C VAL A 334 12.45 -16.17 -16.15
N ALA A 335 11.31 -16.70 -16.60
CA ALA A 335 10.51 -17.62 -15.77
C ALA A 335 10.99 -19.08 -15.79
N GLY A 336 11.70 -19.51 -16.83
CA GLY A 336 12.18 -20.87 -17.00
C GLY A 336 12.82 -21.11 -18.37
N SER A 337 13.29 -22.33 -18.63
CA SER A 337 13.96 -22.69 -19.89
C SER A 337 13.10 -22.46 -21.15
N ASP A 338 11.84 -22.88 -21.14
CA ASP A 338 10.93 -22.73 -22.29
C ASP A 338 10.61 -21.26 -22.58
N HIS A 339 10.48 -20.47 -21.51
CA HIS A 339 10.36 -19.03 -21.66
C HIS A 339 11.66 -18.44 -22.23
N ALA A 340 12.83 -18.82 -21.71
CA ALA A 340 14.11 -18.28 -22.15
C ALA A 340 14.42 -18.54 -23.63
N SER A 341 14.09 -19.74 -24.13
CA SER A 341 14.36 -20.16 -25.51
C SER A 341 13.61 -19.33 -26.56
N THR A 342 12.42 -18.83 -26.20
CA THR A 342 11.61 -17.96 -27.07
C THR A 342 11.85 -16.47 -26.79
N PHE A 343 12.02 -16.10 -25.52
CA PHE A 343 12.17 -14.73 -25.06
C PHE A 343 13.48 -14.08 -25.51
N LEU A 344 14.64 -14.75 -25.35
CA LEU A 344 15.94 -14.13 -25.62
C LEU A 344 16.15 -13.80 -27.10
N PRO A 345 15.80 -14.68 -28.07
CA PRO A 345 15.84 -14.32 -29.49
C PRO A 345 14.91 -13.15 -29.83
N ALA A 346 13.70 -13.12 -29.26
CA ALA A 346 12.75 -12.03 -29.47
C ALA A 346 13.23 -10.70 -28.85
N LEU A 347 13.90 -10.74 -27.70
CA LEU A 347 14.48 -9.54 -27.10
C LEU A 347 15.55 -8.94 -28.02
N LYS A 348 16.42 -9.79 -28.59
CA LYS A 348 17.44 -9.36 -29.55
C LYS A 348 16.85 -8.70 -30.79
N SER A 349 15.75 -9.25 -31.32
CA SER A 349 15.12 -8.70 -32.52
C SER A 349 14.43 -7.36 -32.27
N VAL A 350 13.94 -7.12 -31.05
CA VAL A 350 13.25 -5.87 -30.69
C VAL A 350 14.24 -4.74 -30.36
N LEU A 351 15.42 -5.05 -29.81
CA LEU A 351 16.35 -4.01 -29.34
C LEU A 351 16.72 -2.91 -30.35
N PRO A 352 16.93 -3.18 -31.66
CA PRO A 352 17.17 -2.12 -32.63
C PRO A 352 16.06 -1.06 -32.69
N SER A 353 14.83 -1.40 -32.28
CA SER A 353 13.70 -0.46 -32.21
C SER A 353 13.67 0.37 -30.91
N LEU A 354 14.59 0.14 -29.98
CA LEU A 354 14.70 0.84 -28.69
C LEU A 354 15.99 1.71 -28.63
N PRO A 355 16.09 2.78 -29.44
CA PRO A 355 17.34 3.52 -29.62
C PRO A 355 17.84 4.26 -28.37
N ARG A 356 16.96 4.44 -27.37
CA ARG A 356 17.29 5.11 -26.11
C ARG A 356 17.66 4.15 -24.98
N LEU A 357 17.62 2.84 -25.22
CA LEU A 357 17.87 1.87 -24.19
C LEU A 357 19.36 1.85 -23.83
N HIS A 358 19.67 2.15 -22.57
CA HIS A 358 21.03 2.22 -22.06
C HIS A 358 21.34 1.08 -21.10
N ASN A 359 20.35 0.68 -20.31
CA ASN A 359 20.51 -0.31 -19.26
C ASN A 359 19.56 -1.48 -19.45
N ILE A 360 20.10 -2.70 -19.45
CA ILE A 360 19.32 -3.93 -19.37
C ILE A 360 19.70 -4.67 -18.09
N VAL A 361 18.70 -5.11 -17.33
CA VAL A 361 18.88 -5.99 -16.18
C VAL A 361 18.09 -7.27 -16.41
N ILE A 362 18.75 -8.42 -16.46
CA ILE A 362 18.08 -9.71 -16.59
C ILE A 362 18.12 -10.45 -15.27
N HIS A 363 16.96 -10.82 -14.73
CA HIS A 363 16.83 -11.70 -13.58
C HIS A 363 16.59 -13.15 -14.04
N VAL A 364 17.38 -14.08 -13.50
CA VAL A 364 17.29 -15.51 -13.76
C VAL A 364 17.24 -16.30 -12.45
N PRO A 365 16.12 -16.99 -12.15
CA PRO A 365 16.08 -18.02 -11.12
C PRO A 365 16.91 -19.22 -11.57
N VAL A 366 18.07 -19.43 -10.93
CA VAL A 366 19.12 -20.37 -11.39
C VAL A 366 18.58 -21.79 -11.57
N THR A 367 17.78 -22.25 -10.61
CA THR A 367 17.22 -23.62 -10.59
C THR A 367 16.14 -23.89 -11.64
N LYS A 368 15.63 -22.87 -12.32
CA LYS A 368 14.54 -23.01 -13.32
C LYS A 368 15.03 -23.01 -14.77
N VAL A 369 16.32 -22.78 -15.01
CA VAL A 369 16.83 -22.44 -16.34
C VAL A 369 18.02 -23.32 -16.73
N ASN A 370 17.92 -24.00 -17.86
CA ASN A 370 19.03 -24.74 -18.46
C ASN A 370 19.93 -23.76 -19.24
N PRO A 371 21.25 -23.70 -18.99
CA PRO A 371 22.18 -22.82 -19.71
C PRO A 371 22.22 -23.06 -21.22
N GLN A 372 21.91 -24.28 -21.68
CA GLN A 372 22.00 -24.65 -23.10
C GLN A 372 20.96 -23.94 -23.98
N VAL A 373 19.85 -23.48 -23.40
CA VAL A 373 18.80 -22.74 -24.14
C VAL A 373 19.05 -21.23 -24.14
N LEU A 374 20.07 -20.76 -23.41
CA LEU A 374 20.39 -19.35 -23.29
C LEU A 374 21.27 -18.90 -24.45
N THR A 375 21.08 -17.66 -24.86
CA THR A 375 21.91 -17.02 -25.86
C THR A 375 22.45 -15.69 -25.34
N ALA A 376 23.68 -15.35 -25.73
CA ALA A 376 24.39 -14.16 -25.26
C ALA A 376 23.53 -12.90 -25.37
N LEU A 377 23.47 -12.07 -24.33
CA LEU A 377 22.68 -10.86 -24.39
C LEU A 377 23.25 -9.87 -25.43
N PRO A 378 22.39 -9.10 -26.10
CA PRO A 378 22.83 -8.06 -27.02
C PRO A 378 23.66 -6.98 -26.30
N ALA A 379 24.60 -6.39 -27.02
CA ALA A 379 25.46 -5.34 -26.49
C ALA A 379 24.70 -4.01 -26.39
N VAL A 380 24.26 -3.67 -25.18
CA VAL A 380 23.83 -2.32 -24.81
C VAL A 380 24.90 -1.68 -23.91
N ARG A 381 24.78 -0.38 -23.65
CA ARG A 381 25.77 0.38 -22.85
C ARG A 381 26.07 -0.28 -21.49
N ASN A 382 25.05 -0.83 -20.83
CA ASN A 382 25.20 -1.50 -19.55
C ASN A 382 24.24 -2.68 -19.45
N VAL A 383 24.79 -3.88 -19.25
CA VAL A 383 24.04 -5.11 -19.00
C VAL A 383 24.33 -5.58 -17.59
N SER A 384 23.30 -5.80 -16.79
CA SER A 384 23.42 -6.41 -15.47
C SER A 384 22.66 -7.73 -15.41
N LEU A 385 23.17 -8.65 -14.60
CA LEU A 385 22.56 -9.96 -14.37
C LEU A 385 22.19 -10.08 -12.89
N ILE A 386 21.00 -10.57 -12.60
CA ILE A 386 20.59 -11.01 -11.27
C ILE A 386 20.40 -12.52 -11.31
N LEU A 387 21.14 -13.24 -10.48
CA LEU A 387 20.98 -14.68 -10.28
C LEU A 387 20.29 -14.91 -8.93
N SER A 388 19.21 -15.68 -8.92
CA SER A 388 18.46 -15.94 -7.70
C SER A 388 18.18 -17.41 -7.42
N ALA A 389 17.75 -17.70 -6.18
CA ALA A 389 17.33 -19.01 -5.73
C ALA A 389 18.41 -20.09 -5.94
N MET A 390 19.64 -19.81 -5.49
CA MET A 390 20.79 -20.71 -5.64
C MET A 390 21.38 -21.14 -4.30
N GLY A 391 21.66 -22.44 -4.18
CA GLY A 391 22.44 -23.07 -3.11
C GLY A 391 23.81 -23.56 -3.58
N GLU A 392 24.50 -24.29 -2.71
CA GLU A 392 25.86 -24.81 -2.94
C GLU A 392 25.99 -25.74 -4.15
N GLN A 393 24.93 -26.51 -4.42
CA GLN A 393 24.82 -27.42 -5.55
C GLN A 393 24.61 -26.69 -6.88
N ASP A 394 24.06 -25.47 -6.85
CA ASP A 394 23.69 -24.71 -8.04
C ASP A 394 24.81 -23.78 -8.52
N VAL A 395 25.96 -23.75 -7.83
CA VAL A 395 27.10 -22.88 -8.16
C VAL A 395 27.55 -23.09 -9.60
N GLU A 396 27.63 -24.35 -10.05
CA GLU A 396 27.99 -24.65 -11.43
C GLU A 396 26.99 -24.10 -12.43
N LEU A 397 25.71 -24.38 -12.18
CA LEU A 397 24.61 -23.91 -13.00
C LEU A 397 24.64 -22.37 -13.11
N ALA A 398 24.85 -21.66 -12.01
CA ALA A 398 24.89 -20.20 -11.96
C ALA A 398 25.96 -19.58 -12.86
N TRP A 399 27.23 -20.04 -12.79
CA TRP A 399 28.26 -19.46 -13.65
C TRP A 399 28.11 -19.89 -15.12
N ARG A 400 27.52 -21.05 -15.41
CA ARG A 400 27.17 -21.46 -16.78
C ARG A 400 26.08 -20.56 -17.37
N ILE A 401 25.06 -20.20 -16.58
CA ILE A 401 24.03 -19.23 -16.97
C ILE A 401 24.67 -17.87 -17.26
N ALA A 402 25.54 -17.37 -16.37
CA ALA A 402 26.24 -16.11 -16.56
C ALA A 402 27.13 -16.13 -17.81
N ALA A 403 27.84 -17.23 -18.07
CA ALA A 403 28.64 -17.37 -19.28
C ALA A 403 27.77 -17.36 -20.55
N ALA A 404 26.67 -18.11 -20.56
CA ALA A 404 25.77 -18.21 -21.71
C ALA A 404 25.06 -16.88 -22.05
N LEU A 405 24.78 -16.05 -21.05
CA LEU A 405 24.17 -14.72 -21.22
C LEU A 405 25.19 -13.58 -21.42
N CYS A 406 26.49 -13.84 -21.27
CA CYS A 406 27.51 -12.80 -21.26
C CYS A 406 27.53 -12.02 -22.60
N PRO A 407 27.44 -10.68 -22.60
CA PRO A 407 27.58 -9.90 -23.83
C PRO A 407 29.01 -10.00 -24.36
N ASN A 408 29.17 -10.53 -25.59
CA ASN A 408 30.48 -10.93 -26.15
C ASN A 408 31.58 -9.87 -26.12
N ALA A 409 31.27 -8.57 -26.15
CA ALA A 409 32.26 -7.49 -26.26
C ALA A 409 32.48 -6.67 -24.98
N ILE A 410 31.47 -6.56 -24.11
CA ILE A 410 31.46 -5.59 -23.00
C ILE A 410 31.46 -6.28 -21.63
N GLY A 411 31.01 -7.53 -21.57
CA GLY A 411 30.73 -8.20 -20.29
C GLY A 411 29.55 -7.56 -19.55
N TYR A 412 29.43 -7.86 -18.27
CA TYR A 412 28.41 -7.28 -17.40
C TYR A 412 28.90 -5.99 -16.76
N GLY A 413 28.02 -5.00 -16.61
CA GLY A 413 28.25 -3.90 -15.67
C GLY A 413 28.31 -4.43 -14.23
N ALA A 414 27.34 -5.25 -13.83
CA ALA A 414 27.34 -5.91 -12.53
C ALA A 414 26.63 -7.27 -12.59
N ILE A 415 27.06 -8.20 -11.73
CA ILE A 415 26.32 -9.43 -11.42
C ILE A 415 25.87 -9.35 -9.98
N ARG A 416 24.56 -9.53 -9.76
CA ARG A 416 23.94 -9.47 -8.44
C ARG A 416 23.37 -10.84 -8.08
N PHE A 417 23.40 -11.14 -6.79
CA PHE A 417 22.89 -12.40 -6.28
C PHE A 417 21.78 -12.13 -5.28
N ALA A 418 20.58 -12.62 -5.57
CA ALA A 418 19.41 -12.49 -4.71
C ALA A 418 19.04 -13.86 -4.13
N VAL A 419 18.49 -13.93 -2.91
CA VAL A 419 17.95 -15.18 -2.32
C VAL A 419 18.94 -16.36 -2.48
N THR A 420 20.06 -16.29 -1.78
CA THR A 420 21.14 -17.28 -1.86
C THR A 420 21.52 -17.80 -0.48
N SER A 421 21.88 -19.08 -0.41
CA SER A 421 22.36 -19.77 0.79
C SER A 421 23.83 -20.20 0.69
N LEU A 422 24.61 -19.56 -0.21
CA LEU A 422 26.03 -19.90 -0.38
C LEU A 422 26.85 -19.57 0.86
N THR A 423 27.66 -20.54 1.25
CA THR A 423 28.78 -20.37 2.18
C THR A 423 29.94 -19.65 1.49
N MET A 424 30.95 -19.27 2.27
CA MET A 424 32.19 -18.71 1.74
C MET A 424 32.88 -19.62 0.72
N ALA A 425 32.82 -20.95 0.92
CA ALA A 425 33.35 -21.91 -0.04
C ALA A 425 32.59 -21.89 -1.37
N GLY A 426 31.26 -21.80 -1.31
CA GLY A 426 30.38 -21.62 -2.46
C GLY A 426 30.70 -20.35 -3.25
N TRP A 427 30.88 -19.21 -2.56
CA TRP A 427 31.28 -17.95 -3.19
C TRP A 427 32.64 -18.03 -3.90
N LYS A 428 33.66 -18.63 -3.26
CA LYS A 428 34.98 -18.84 -3.89
C LYS A 428 34.88 -19.73 -5.13
N ARG A 429 34.09 -20.81 -5.06
CA ARG A 429 33.83 -21.72 -6.21
C ARG A 429 33.14 -20.97 -7.35
N LEU A 430 32.17 -20.12 -7.03
CA LEU A 430 31.42 -19.31 -7.98
C LEU A 430 32.34 -18.32 -8.71
N LEU A 431 33.14 -17.52 -8.00
CA LEU A 431 34.07 -16.55 -8.61
C LEU A 431 35.09 -17.23 -9.54
N ARG A 432 35.64 -18.38 -9.13
CA ARG A 432 36.53 -19.19 -9.99
C ARG A 432 35.80 -19.79 -11.19
N GLY A 433 34.54 -20.17 -11.04
CA GLY A 433 33.70 -20.65 -12.13
C GLY A 433 33.46 -19.57 -13.18
N LEU A 434 33.07 -18.36 -12.74
CA LEU A 434 32.90 -17.19 -13.60
C LEU A 434 34.18 -16.85 -14.37
N ALA A 435 35.33 -16.81 -13.68
CA ALA A 435 36.61 -16.51 -14.29
C ALA A 435 37.04 -17.56 -15.32
N ARG A 436 36.90 -18.86 -14.99
CA ARG A 436 37.20 -19.96 -15.94
C ARG A 436 36.31 -19.94 -17.16
N ALA A 437 35.06 -19.52 -17.00
CA ALA A 437 34.11 -19.40 -18.10
C ALA A 437 34.27 -18.08 -18.91
N GLY A 438 35.27 -17.25 -18.59
CA GLY A 438 35.54 -16.01 -19.30
C GLY A 438 34.51 -14.90 -19.06
N VAL A 439 33.75 -14.96 -17.96
CA VAL A 439 32.75 -13.93 -17.64
C VAL A 439 33.44 -12.65 -17.22
N SER A 440 33.28 -11.59 -18.01
CA SER A 440 33.80 -10.26 -17.70
C SER A 440 32.78 -9.43 -16.92
N VAL A 441 33.25 -8.70 -15.90
CA VAL A 441 32.43 -7.80 -15.07
C VAL A 441 33.15 -6.47 -14.88
N ALA A 442 32.54 -5.37 -15.31
CA ALA A 442 33.17 -4.06 -15.32
C ALA A 442 33.16 -3.34 -13.96
N HIS A 443 32.09 -3.47 -13.17
CA HIS A 443 31.95 -2.74 -11.92
C HIS A 443 32.04 -3.63 -10.68
N ALA A 444 31.03 -4.47 -10.45
CA ALA A 444 30.96 -5.20 -9.19
C ALA A 444 30.18 -6.52 -9.22
N ILE A 445 30.60 -7.41 -8.34
CA ILE A 445 29.80 -8.53 -7.83
C ILE A 445 29.03 -8.05 -6.59
N VAL A 446 27.70 -8.09 -6.64
CA VAL A 446 26.83 -7.61 -5.56
C VAL A 446 26.29 -8.78 -4.74
N ILE A 447 26.66 -8.80 -3.46
CA ILE A 447 26.37 -9.87 -2.51
C ILE A 447 25.36 -9.36 -1.46
N PRO A 448 24.35 -10.16 -1.07
CA PRO A 448 23.45 -9.79 0.01
C PRO A 448 24.21 -9.57 1.33
N LYS A 449 23.90 -8.48 2.03
CA LYS A 449 24.43 -8.18 3.38
C LYS A 449 24.40 -9.36 4.35
N PRO A 450 23.31 -10.15 4.49
CA PRO A 450 23.26 -11.24 5.46
C PRO A 450 24.07 -12.47 5.07
N ALA A 451 24.59 -12.55 3.83
CA ALA A 451 25.24 -13.76 3.33
C ALA A 451 26.66 -13.97 3.88
N ILE A 452 27.38 -12.89 4.24
CA ILE A 452 28.79 -12.96 4.62
C ILE A 452 29.17 -11.87 5.63
N THR A 453 30.17 -12.15 6.48
CA THR A 453 30.81 -11.20 7.40
C THR A 453 31.61 -10.13 6.65
N ASN A 454 32.11 -9.11 7.36
CA ASN A 454 32.95 -8.06 6.72
C ASN A 454 34.35 -8.57 6.36
N GLU A 455 34.87 -9.53 7.10
CA GLU A 455 36.15 -10.16 6.82
C GLU A 455 36.08 -11.04 5.58
N GLU A 456 35.10 -11.93 5.50
CA GLU A 456 34.83 -12.74 4.31
C GLU A 456 34.60 -11.86 3.08
N ARG A 457 33.93 -10.72 3.23
CA ARG A 457 33.78 -9.76 2.13
C ARG A 457 35.13 -9.22 1.64
N ARG A 458 36.06 -8.86 2.53
CA ARG A 458 37.40 -8.38 2.12
C ARG A 458 38.18 -9.45 1.39
N GLU A 459 38.05 -10.71 1.83
CA GLU A 459 38.64 -11.84 1.14
C GLU A 459 38.02 -12.07 -0.25
N LEU A 460 36.69 -12.04 -0.37
CA LEU A 460 36.01 -12.12 -1.67
C LEU A 460 36.32 -10.93 -2.58
N ASP A 461 36.46 -9.72 -2.04
CA ASP A 461 36.86 -8.53 -2.79
C ASP A 461 38.24 -8.70 -3.42
N THR A 462 39.20 -9.20 -2.64
CA THR A 462 40.56 -9.49 -3.09
C THR A 462 40.54 -10.55 -4.19
N LEU A 463 39.80 -11.65 -3.97
CA LEU A 463 39.67 -12.72 -4.94
C LEU A 463 38.97 -12.28 -6.23
N SER A 464 37.91 -11.47 -6.11
CA SER A 464 37.16 -10.92 -7.25
C SER A 464 38.01 -9.97 -8.09
N LYS A 465 38.80 -9.09 -7.46
CA LYS A 465 39.73 -8.20 -8.17
C LYS A 465 40.81 -8.99 -8.92
N LEU A 466 41.34 -10.05 -8.28
CA LEU A 466 42.33 -10.92 -8.89
C LEU A 466 41.78 -11.71 -10.08
N LEU A 467 40.59 -12.32 -9.94
CA LEU A 467 40.05 -13.25 -10.92
C LEU A 467 39.21 -12.59 -12.02
N LEU A 468 38.47 -11.53 -11.69
CA LEU A 468 37.48 -10.90 -12.56
C LEU A 468 37.78 -9.42 -12.83
N GLY A 469 38.80 -8.84 -12.18
CA GLY A 469 39.12 -7.42 -12.32
C GLY A 469 38.12 -6.44 -11.69
N CYS A 470 37.18 -6.92 -10.88
CA CYS A 470 36.11 -6.10 -10.31
C CYS A 470 35.97 -6.24 -8.79
N SER A 471 35.33 -5.26 -8.15
CA SER A 471 35.14 -5.22 -6.69
C SER A 471 33.90 -6.00 -6.25
N THR A 472 33.80 -6.29 -4.95
CA THR A 472 32.58 -6.82 -4.32
C THR A 472 31.85 -5.75 -3.52
N MET A 473 30.52 -5.72 -3.66
CA MET A 473 29.65 -4.80 -2.93
C MET A 473 28.66 -5.56 -2.07
N LYS A 474 28.41 -5.07 -0.85
CA LYS A 474 27.29 -5.51 -0.02
C LYS A 474 26.08 -4.63 -0.27
N ALA A 475 24.94 -5.24 -0.59
CA ALA A 475 23.67 -4.55 -0.74
C ALA A 475 22.63 -5.14 0.21
N ALA A 476 21.72 -4.29 0.69
CA ALA A 476 20.52 -4.80 1.36
C ALA A 476 19.64 -5.53 0.31
N PRO A 477 18.82 -6.52 0.72
CA PRO A 477 18.05 -7.33 -0.23
C PRO A 477 17.19 -6.51 -1.20
N ASP A 478 16.57 -5.43 -0.73
CA ASP A 478 15.78 -4.46 -1.51
C ASP A 478 16.59 -3.70 -2.56
N MET A 479 17.90 -3.49 -2.32
CA MET A 479 18.81 -2.83 -3.27
C MET A 479 19.39 -3.78 -4.32
N ILE A 480 19.24 -5.10 -4.13
CA ILE A 480 19.71 -6.09 -5.11
C ILE A 480 18.74 -6.15 -6.29
N TRP A 481 17.45 -6.19 -5.98
CA TRP A 481 16.37 -6.37 -6.93
C TRP A 481 16.21 -5.21 -7.91
#